data_AF-A0A1Q4AIW9-F1
#
_entry.id   AF-A0A1Q4AIW9-F1
#
_cell.length_a   1.000
_cell.length_b   1.000
_cell.length_c   1.000
_cell.angle_alpha   90.00
_cell.angle_beta   90.00
_cell.angle_gamma   90.00
#
_symmetry.space_group_name_H-M   'P 1'
#
loop_
_entity.id
_entity.type
_entity.pdbx_description
1 polymer ?
#
loop_
_entity_poly.entity_id
_entity_poly.type
_entity_poly.pdbx_seq_one_letter_code
_entity_poly.pdbx_strand_id
1 'polypeptide(L)'
;MTERPSMSSPYIYINAPLPKTFAPPRIVGEAELDAAGLRELMKVNDVTVEASGEGTVAERLLSIFAHEEVLFGDPTFIVSNRQLWLDRLNLFIDRGEPVEFVAMAFPYKVPNPLKTDRQAPDLGEALMLRRFQSVIDAVGAVYVPGARLTILEEGILGRCQGVDPRRIAAYRAGTPVVAKLAGVDPDRLGFHSLDDMVTSIPNFEARWIHEQERMRELWQQGDPAVREAYATTVAASRTSVPTFDYDPSVLARAYDREQTDSALRYVRDYVDKVAHRQFFAYRSLLSLRDVTGYLHDLRPHALKLTVSPKPENLAVLPVNGWSRVLPYHGVPVLTAQGRWEIAYFGDMAAHGPVEALHLAGDADPRPFAYRAAT
;
A
#
# COMPACT_ATOMS: atom_id res chain seq x y z
N MET A 1 -25.01 28.79 5.38
CA MET A 1 -24.55 27.39 5.41
C MET A 1 -23.09 27.40 5.04
N THR A 2 -22.22 27.28 6.03
CA THR A 2 -20.76 27.24 5.87
C THR A 2 -20.37 25.88 5.30
N GLU A 3 -19.81 25.87 4.09
CA GLU A 3 -19.16 24.70 3.51
C GLU A 3 -18.06 24.25 4.46
N ARG A 4 -18.20 23.03 5.02
CA ARG A 4 -17.08 22.38 5.69
C ARG A 4 -16.06 22.04 4.60
N PRO A 5 -14.79 22.41 4.75
CA PRO A 5 -13.76 21.95 3.82
C PRO A 5 -13.79 20.43 3.81
N SER A 6 -13.76 19.82 2.63
CA SER A 6 -13.56 18.39 2.44
C SER A 6 -12.24 18.02 3.12
N MET A 7 -12.30 17.64 4.39
CA MET A 7 -11.16 17.10 5.11
C MET A 7 -10.79 15.80 4.42
N SER A 8 -9.68 15.81 3.69
CA SER A 8 -9.06 14.57 3.21
C SER A 8 -8.95 13.61 4.38
N SER A 9 -9.47 12.39 4.22
CA SER A 9 -9.41 11.35 5.25
C SER A 9 -8.00 11.29 5.86
N PRO A 10 -7.84 11.37 7.20
CA PRO A 10 -6.53 11.38 7.86
C PRO A 10 -5.77 10.05 7.72
N TYR A 11 -6.38 9.08 7.04
CA TYR A 11 -5.92 7.71 6.92
C TYR A 11 -5.44 7.36 5.49
N ILE A 12 -5.12 8.36 4.67
CA ILE A 12 -4.52 8.12 3.34
C ILE A 12 -3.00 8.23 3.49
N TYR A 13 -2.34 7.14 3.88
CA TYR A 13 -0.87 7.09 4.07
C TYR A 13 -0.09 7.48 2.80
N ILE A 14 -0.70 7.34 1.63
CA ILE A 14 -0.16 7.84 0.34
C ILE A 14 0.07 9.36 0.33
N ASN A 15 -0.67 10.11 1.15
CA ASN A 15 -0.62 11.57 1.22
C ASN A 15 0.15 12.09 2.44
N ALA A 16 0.87 11.23 3.18
CA ALA A 16 1.71 11.69 4.28
C ALA A 16 2.71 12.74 3.76
N PRO A 17 2.85 13.92 4.41
CA PRO A 17 3.67 15.01 3.90
C PRO A 17 5.11 14.56 3.62
N LEU A 18 5.59 14.82 2.41
CA LEU A 18 6.99 14.53 2.07
C LEU A 18 7.94 15.45 2.85
N PRO A 19 9.19 14.99 3.09
CA PRO A 19 10.17 15.83 3.74
C PRO A 19 10.48 17.06 2.88
N LYS A 20 10.57 18.22 3.53
CA LYS A 20 10.86 19.52 2.89
C LYS A 20 12.36 19.73 2.65
N THR A 21 13.19 18.92 3.31
CA THR A 21 14.64 18.85 3.17
C THR A 21 15.04 17.43 2.81
N PHE A 22 16.25 17.24 2.30
CA PHE A 22 16.80 15.91 2.06
C PHE A 22 17.89 15.61 3.08
N ALA A 23 17.59 14.69 4.00
CA ALA A 23 18.46 14.23 5.06
C ALA A 23 18.45 12.68 5.07
N PRO A 24 19.19 12.05 4.12
CA PRO A 24 19.27 10.60 4.00
C PRO A 24 19.88 9.94 5.25
N PRO A 25 19.80 8.59 5.38
CA PRO A 25 20.34 7.91 6.56
C PRO A 25 21.84 8.18 6.75
N ARG A 26 22.24 8.46 8.00
CA ARG A 26 23.65 8.51 8.40
C ARG A 26 24.11 7.11 8.80
N ILE A 27 24.57 6.34 7.83
CA ILE A 27 25.01 4.96 8.04
C ILE A 27 26.36 4.96 8.78
N VAL A 28 26.44 4.30 9.93
CA VAL A 28 27.66 4.16 10.75
C VAL A 28 28.19 2.73 10.82
N GLY A 29 27.45 1.77 10.26
CA GLY A 29 27.81 0.37 10.20
C GLY A 29 26.88 -0.39 9.28
N GLU A 30 27.30 -1.58 8.87
CA GLU A 30 26.53 -2.49 8.05
C GLU A 30 26.56 -3.87 8.68
N ALA A 31 25.42 -4.57 8.65
CA ALA A 31 25.30 -5.96 9.09
C ALA A 31 24.55 -6.77 8.03
N GLU A 32 25.12 -7.91 7.66
CA GLU A 32 24.42 -8.92 6.87
C GLU A 32 23.76 -9.93 7.80
N LEU A 33 22.47 -10.16 7.60
CA LEU A 33 21.64 -11.08 8.37
C LEU A 33 21.06 -12.14 7.45
N ASP A 34 21.02 -13.38 7.93
CA ASP A 34 20.23 -14.42 7.28
C ASP A 34 18.72 -14.23 7.56
N ALA A 35 17.90 -15.06 6.92
CA ALA A 35 16.46 -14.98 7.10
C ALA A 35 16.00 -15.29 8.54
N ALA A 36 16.78 -16.04 9.32
CA ALA A 36 16.44 -16.34 10.71
C ALA A 36 16.68 -15.14 11.62
N GLY A 37 17.81 -14.44 11.45
CA GLY A 37 18.14 -13.22 12.16
C GLY A 37 17.12 -12.11 11.90
N LEU A 38 16.71 -11.91 10.64
CA LEU A 38 15.67 -10.93 10.31
C LEU A 38 14.31 -11.31 10.90
N ARG A 39 13.91 -12.60 10.84
CA ARG A 39 12.67 -13.07 11.49
C ARG A 39 12.66 -12.77 12.98
N GLU A 40 13.79 -12.95 13.67
CA GLU A 40 13.88 -12.64 15.09
C GLU A 40 13.61 -11.14 15.35
N LEU A 41 14.20 -10.25 14.56
CA LEU A 41 13.97 -8.81 14.69
C LEU A 41 12.52 -8.41 14.38
N MET A 42 11.83 -9.12 13.49
CA MET A 42 10.44 -8.83 13.14
C MET A 42 9.46 -9.13 14.27
N LYS A 43 9.78 -10.08 15.18
CA LYS A 43 8.89 -10.51 16.26
C LYS A 43 8.46 -9.36 17.18
N VAL A 44 9.25 -8.30 17.26
CA VAL A 44 8.91 -7.12 18.07
C VAL A 44 7.66 -6.37 17.55
N ASN A 45 7.24 -6.63 16.31
CA ASN A 45 6.02 -6.08 15.72
C ASN A 45 4.86 -7.10 15.69
N ASP A 46 5.06 -8.30 16.24
CA ASP A 46 4.00 -9.30 16.33
C ASP A 46 2.95 -8.86 17.34
N VAL A 47 1.70 -9.17 17.02
CA VAL A 47 0.55 -8.83 17.84
C VAL A 47 -0.36 -10.03 17.98
N THR A 48 -1.07 -10.07 19.09
CA THR A 48 -2.20 -10.98 19.26
C THR A 48 -3.46 -10.24 18.84
N VAL A 49 -4.20 -10.80 17.89
CA VAL A 49 -5.49 -10.28 17.44
C VAL A 49 -6.55 -11.27 17.90
N GLU A 50 -7.39 -10.84 18.82
CA GLU A 50 -8.47 -11.67 19.37
C GLU A 50 -9.83 -11.12 18.94
N ALA A 51 -10.74 -12.04 18.63
CA ALA A 51 -12.14 -11.70 18.44
C ALA A 51 -12.86 -11.57 19.80
N SER A 52 -14.00 -10.89 19.80
CA SER A 52 -14.94 -10.92 20.90
C SER A 52 -15.28 -12.36 21.32
N GLY A 53 -15.42 -12.57 22.63
CA GLY A 53 -15.86 -13.85 23.21
C GLY A 53 -17.38 -14.08 23.08
N GLU A 54 -18.14 -13.05 22.73
CA GLU A 54 -19.60 -13.08 22.67
C GLU A 54 -20.13 -12.89 21.24
N GLY A 55 -21.35 -13.39 21.00
CA GLY A 55 -22.06 -13.26 19.73
C GLY A 55 -21.94 -14.50 18.83
N THR A 56 -22.65 -14.44 17.70
CA THR A 56 -22.58 -15.43 16.62
C THR A 56 -21.18 -15.47 15.99
N VAL A 57 -20.88 -16.52 15.21
CA VAL A 57 -19.61 -16.65 14.50
C VAL A 57 -19.32 -15.39 13.65
N ALA A 58 -20.30 -14.92 12.87
CA ALA A 58 -20.13 -13.73 12.04
C ALA A 58 -19.86 -12.46 12.85
N GLU A 59 -20.46 -12.30 14.02
CA GLU A 59 -20.23 -11.14 14.90
C GLU A 59 -18.84 -11.18 15.52
N ARG A 60 -18.39 -12.36 15.94
CA ARG A 60 -17.03 -12.56 16.42
C ARG A 60 -16.01 -12.30 15.31
N LEU A 61 -16.24 -12.79 14.09
CA LEU A 61 -15.39 -12.47 12.94
C LEU A 61 -15.36 -10.97 12.63
N LEU A 62 -16.51 -10.29 12.65
CA LEU A 62 -16.56 -8.85 12.40
C LEU A 62 -15.79 -8.04 13.45
N SER A 63 -15.80 -8.50 14.71
CA SER A 63 -15.10 -7.81 15.81
C SER A 63 -13.58 -7.74 15.62
N ILE A 64 -12.98 -8.67 14.87
CA ILE A 64 -11.55 -8.65 14.51
C ILE A 64 -11.18 -7.34 13.82
N PHE A 65 -12.06 -6.83 12.95
CA PHE A 65 -11.83 -5.59 12.19
C PHE A 65 -12.03 -4.32 13.00
N ALA A 66 -12.56 -4.44 14.22
CA ALA A 66 -12.65 -3.34 15.19
C ALA A 66 -11.51 -3.39 16.23
N HIS A 67 -10.67 -4.43 16.22
CA HIS A 67 -9.53 -4.57 17.12
C HIS A 67 -8.51 -3.44 16.87
N GLU A 68 -7.90 -2.88 17.91
CA GLU A 68 -7.00 -1.70 17.79
C GLU A 68 -5.77 -1.96 16.91
N GLU A 69 -5.28 -3.20 16.93
CA GLU A 69 -4.17 -3.68 16.10
C GLU A 69 -4.57 -4.01 14.64
N VAL A 70 -5.85 -3.94 14.30
CA VAL A 70 -6.36 -4.22 12.95
C VAL A 70 -6.97 -2.98 12.34
N LEU A 71 -7.85 -2.30 13.07
CA LEU A 71 -8.64 -1.18 12.57
C LEU A 71 -7.77 -0.11 11.94
N PHE A 72 -7.95 0.10 10.64
CA PHE A 72 -7.39 1.24 9.95
C PHE A 72 -8.50 2.11 9.37
N GLY A 73 -8.51 3.40 9.71
CA GLY A 73 -9.57 4.30 9.28
C GLY A 73 -10.51 4.73 10.39
N ASP A 74 -11.68 5.20 9.96
CA ASP A 74 -12.74 5.63 10.86
C ASP A 74 -13.49 4.39 11.42
N PRO A 75 -13.54 4.18 12.75
CA PRO A 75 -14.25 3.05 13.35
C PRO A 75 -15.75 3.02 13.01
N THR A 76 -16.35 4.17 12.67
CA THR A 76 -17.77 4.23 12.30
C THR A 76 -18.07 3.46 11.02
N PHE A 77 -17.09 3.22 10.15
CA PHE A 77 -17.29 2.45 8.92
C PHE A 77 -17.75 1.02 9.19
N ILE A 78 -17.21 0.37 10.23
CA ILE A 78 -17.60 -0.98 10.64
C ILE A 78 -19.01 -0.95 11.23
N VAL A 79 -19.30 0.02 12.09
CA VAL A 79 -20.60 0.15 12.77
C VAL A 79 -21.73 0.49 11.78
N SER A 80 -21.52 1.48 10.92
CA SER A 80 -22.52 1.94 9.95
C SER A 80 -22.84 0.91 8.86
N ASN A 81 -21.89 0.00 8.56
CA ASN A 81 -22.06 -1.06 7.56
C ASN A 81 -22.19 -2.45 8.19
N ARG A 82 -22.52 -2.52 9.48
CA ARG A 82 -22.50 -3.77 10.26
C ARG A 82 -23.30 -4.89 9.61
N GLN A 83 -24.54 -4.62 9.21
CA GLN A 83 -25.40 -5.66 8.62
C GLN A 83 -24.83 -6.16 7.29
N LEU A 84 -24.35 -5.24 6.42
CA LEU A 84 -23.69 -5.60 5.17
C LEU A 84 -22.52 -6.56 5.39
N TRP A 85 -21.70 -6.31 6.42
CA TRP A 85 -20.58 -7.17 6.73
C TRP A 85 -20.99 -8.53 7.27
N LEU A 86 -21.99 -8.57 8.16
CA LEU A 86 -22.56 -9.83 8.63
C LEU A 86 -23.11 -10.68 7.50
N ASP A 87 -23.88 -10.07 6.58
CA ASP A 87 -24.46 -10.78 5.43
C ASP A 87 -23.37 -11.39 4.54
N ARG A 88 -22.28 -10.65 4.29
CA ARG A 88 -21.14 -11.14 3.51
C ARG A 88 -20.38 -12.26 4.21
N LEU A 89 -20.20 -12.18 5.52
CA LEU A 89 -19.55 -13.24 6.31
C LEU A 89 -20.42 -14.50 6.35
N ASN A 90 -21.73 -14.34 6.58
CA ASN A 90 -22.68 -15.45 6.63
C ASN A 90 -22.74 -16.24 5.32
N LEU A 91 -22.53 -15.59 4.18
CA LEU A 91 -22.43 -16.27 2.89
C LEU A 91 -21.42 -17.44 2.90
N PHE A 92 -20.24 -17.24 3.50
CA PHE A 92 -19.20 -18.27 3.61
C PHE A 92 -19.50 -19.23 4.75
N ILE A 93 -19.96 -18.70 5.89
CA ILE A 93 -20.28 -19.49 7.09
C ILE A 93 -21.35 -20.54 6.79
N ASP A 94 -22.45 -20.14 6.15
CA ASP A 94 -23.58 -21.00 5.80
C ASP A 94 -23.19 -22.12 4.82
N ARG A 95 -22.12 -21.91 4.05
CA ARG A 95 -21.56 -22.90 3.11
C ARG A 95 -20.48 -23.79 3.72
N GLY A 96 -19.99 -23.47 4.92
CA GLY A 96 -18.84 -24.15 5.50
C GLY A 96 -17.53 -23.88 4.75
N GLU A 97 -17.45 -22.77 4.01
CA GLU A 97 -16.30 -22.40 3.17
C GLU A 97 -15.39 -21.39 3.88
N PRO A 98 -14.06 -21.39 3.64
CA PRO A 98 -13.18 -20.34 4.13
C PRO A 98 -13.66 -18.95 3.72
N VAL A 99 -13.51 -17.96 4.60
CA VAL A 99 -13.81 -16.57 4.25
C VAL A 99 -12.76 -16.06 3.26
N GLU A 100 -13.19 -15.70 2.06
CA GLU A 100 -12.30 -15.21 1.00
C GLU A 100 -12.11 -13.69 1.13
N PHE A 101 -10.86 -13.25 1.15
CA PHE A 101 -10.46 -11.85 1.17
C PHE A 101 -9.62 -11.49 -0.07
N VAL A 102 -9.74 -10.24 -0.50
CA VAL A 102 -8.87 -9.64 -1.53
C VAL A 102 -8.25 -8.34 -1.03
N ALA A 103 -6.96 -8.17 -1.29
CA ALA A 103 -6.21 -6.95 -1.01
C ALA A 103 -5.53 -6.43 -2.26
N MET A 104 -5.86 -5.22 -2.70
CA MET A 104 -5.05 -4.51 -3.70
C MET A 104 -3.88 -3.85 -2.97
N ALA A 105 -2.66 -4.34 -3.25
CA ALA A 105 -1.43 -3.87 -2.62
C ALA A 105 -0.20 -4.40 -3.39
N PHE A 106 1.00 -4.12 -2.84
CA PHE A 106 2.27 -4.60 -3.39
C PHE A 106 2.49 -4.20 -4.86
N PRO A 107 2.38 -2.90 -5.24
CA PRO A 107 2.58 -2.48 -6.63
C PRO A 107 4.05 -2.56 -7.05
N TYR A 108 4.88 -1.74 -6.41
CA TYR A 108 6.31 -1.53 -6.63
C TYR A 108 6.81 -0.52 -5.58
N LYS A 109 8.12 -0.46 -5.33
CA LYS A 109 8.72 0.67 -4.61
C LYS A 109 8.54 1.96 -5.40
N VAL A 110 7.90 2.96 -4.78
CA VAL A 110 7.51 4.21 -5.43
C VAL A 110 8.74 4.95 -5.94
N PRO A 111 8.75 5.43 -7.20
CA PRO A 111 9.97 5.91 -7.81
C PRO A 111 10.34 7.35 -7.45
N ASN A 112 10.41 7.64 -6.15
CA ASN A 112 10.72 8.95 -5.59
C ASN A 112 11.88 8.80 -4.59
N PRO A 113 13.04 9.45 -4.82
CA PRO A 113 14.22 9.28 -3.98
C PRO A 113 14.05 9.82 -2.54
N LEU A 114 13.01 10.62 -2.26
CA LEU A 114 12.67 11.01 -0.90
C LEU A 114 11.98 9.90 -0.13
N LYS A 115 11.34 8.97 -0.83
CA LYS A 115 10.53 7.89 -0.24
C LYS A 115 11.37 6.66 0.05
N THR A 116 12.08 6.17 -0.95
CA THR A 116 12.84 4.92 -0.89
C THR A 116 13.96 4.92 -1.94
N ASP A 117 15.03 4.19 -1.68
CA ASP A 117 16.15 3.99 -2.60
C ASP A 117 16.19 2.57 -3.21
N ARG A 118 15.24 1.70 -2.81
CA ARG A 118 15.11 0.32 -3.28
C ARG A 118 14.26 0.17 -4.54
N GLN A 119 14.40 -0.99 -5.19
CA GLN A 119 13.53 -1.47 -6.25
C GLN A 119 12.74 -2.71 -5.81
N ALA A 120 13.40 -3.63 -5.09
CA ALA A 120 12.77 -4.81 -4.52
C ALA A 120 12.00 -4.47 -3.22
N PRO A 121 10.99 -5.29 -2.83
CA PRO A 121 10.40 -5.19 -1.50
C PRO A 121 11.47 -5.42 -0.42
N ASP A 122 11.17 -4.91 0.78
CA ASP A 122 12.08 -4.94 1.91
C ASP A 122 11.38 -5.44 3.19
N LEU A 123 12.00 -5.25 4.35
CA LEU A 123 11.42 -5.74 5.60
C LEU A 123 10.04 -5.12 5.89
N GLY A 124 9.75 -3.92 5.39
CA GLY A 124 8.46 -3.27 5.57
C GLY A 124 7.33 -4.05 4.90
N GLU A 125 7.57 -4.57 3.70
CA GLU A 125 6.62 -5.47 3.02
C GLU A 125 6.42 -6.77 3.79
N ALA A 126 7.50 -7.34 4.34
CA ALA A 126 7.41 -8.55 5.16
C ALA A 126 6.61 -8.30 6.46
N LEU A 127 6.80 -7.17 7.12
CA LEU A 127 6.01 -6.77 8.28
C LEU A 127 4.53 -6.59 7.94
N MET A 128 4.22 -6.04 6.76
CA MET A 128 2.85 -5.91 6.29
C MET A 128 2.17 -7.25 5.99
N LEU A 129 2.91 -8.22 5.45
CA LEU A 129 2.41 -9.59 5.28
C LEU A 129 2.13 -10.27 6.63
N ARG A 130 2.97 -10.06 7.65
CA ARG A 130 2.70 -10.60 9.00
C ARG A 130 1.43 -10.03 9.61
N ARG A 131 1.14 -8.75 9.36
CA ARG A 131 -0.10 -8.10 9.82
C ARG A 131 -1.34 -8.67 9.13
N PHE A 132 -1.26 -8.97 7.84
CA PHE A 132 -2.34 -9.72 7.19
C PHE A 132 -2.50 -11.13 7.76
N GLN A 133 -1.39 -11.84 7.97
CA GLN A 133 -1.40 -13.18 8.54
C GLN A 133 -2.06 -13.20 9.92
N SER A 134 -1.79 -12.23 10.79
CA SER A 134 -2.42 -12.16 12.13
C SER A 134 -3.94 -12.00 12.07
N VAL A 135 -4.46 -11.26 11.08
CA VAL A 135 -5.92 -11.16 10.85
C VAL A 135 -6.48 -12.50 10.38
N ILE A 136 -5.80 -13.16 9.44
CA ILE A 136 -6.23 -14.45 8.88
C ILE A 136 -6.20 -15.55 9.97
N ASP A 137 -5.21 -15.53 10.87
CA ASP A 137 -5.11 -16.42 12.03
C ASP A 137 -6.21 -16.16 13.06
N ALA A 138 -6.53 -14.90 13.35
CA ALA A 138 -7.65 -14.55 14.22
C ALA A 138 -8.99 -15.07 13.69
N VAL A 139 -9.20 -15.04 12.37
CA VAL A 139 -10.39 -15.65 11.74
C VAL A 139 -10.40 -17.16 11.94
N GLY A 140 -9.27 -17.85 11.73
CA GLY A 140 -9.13 -19.30 11.93
C GLY A 140 -9.35 -19.75 13.37
N ALA A 141 -9.04 -18.90 14.35
CA ALA A 141 -9.30 -19.18 15.76
C ALA A 141 -10.81 -19.15 16.12
N VAL A 142 -11.63 -18.45 15.33
CA VAL A 142 -13.08 -18.33 15.55
C VAL A 142 -13.87 -19.31 14.69
N TYR A 143 -13.43 -19.53 13.45
CA TYR A 143 -14.16 -20.26 12.43
C TYR A 143 -13.25 -21.32 11.78
N VAL A 144 -13.60 -22.60 11.94
CA VAL A 144 -12.72 -23.74 11.60
C VAL A 144 -12.26 -23.76 10.13
N PRO A 145 -13.10 -23.49 9.12
CA PRO A 145 -12.63 -23.38 7.73
C PRO A 145 -11.64 -22.22 7.50
N GLY A 146 -11.58 -21.26 8.41
CA GLY A 146 -10.62 -20.16 8.40
C GLY A 146 -10.89 -19.12 7.31
N ALA A 147 -9.80 -18.55 6.81
CA ALA A 147 -9.83 -17.53 5.77
C ALA A 147 -8.67 -17.67 4.80
N ARG A 148 -8.87 -17.15 3.59
CA ARG A 148 -7.83 -16.98 2.58
C ARG A 148 -7.75 -15.53 2.14
N LEU A 149 -6.54 -15.06 1.89
CA LEU A 149 -6.25 -13.75 1.33
C LEU A 149 -5.58 -13.91 -0.04
N THR A 150 -6.19 -13.34 -1.07
CA THR A 150 -5.54 -13.11 -2.35
C THR A 150 -5.07 -11.65 -2.44
N ILE A 151 -3.77 -11.43 -2.39
CA ILE A 151 -3.17 -10.13 -2.66
C ILE A 151 -3.12 -9.93 -4.18
N LEU A 152 -3.86 -8.94 -4.66
CA LEU A 152 -3.87 -8.50 -6.04
C LEU A 152 -2.68 -7.56 -6.24
N GLU A 153 -1.57 -8.12 -6.74
CA GLU A 153 -0.32 -7.41 -6.99
C GLU A 153 -0.52 -6.37 -8.11
N GLU A 154 -0.19 -5.12 -7.79
CA GLU A 154 -0.61 -3.95 -8.56
C GLU A 154 0.45 -3.42 -9.56
N GLY A 155 1.37 -4.27 -10.04
CA GLY A 155 2.42 -3.90 -10.99
C GLY A 155 1.92 -3.21 -12.25
N ILE A 156 0.74 -3.58 -12.76
CA ILE A 156 0.10 -2.94 -13.92
C ILE A 156 -0.13 -1.43 -13.72
N LEU A 157 -0.29 -0.96 -12.47
CA LEU A 157 -0.41 0.47 -12.17
C LEU A 157 0.88 1.22 -12.51
N GLY A 158 2.02 0.54 -12.51
CA GLY A 158 3.31 1.10 -12.89
C GLY A 158 3.34 1.52 -14.35
N ARG A 159 2.61 0.81 -15.23
CA ARG A 159 2.39 1.21 -16.63
C ARG A 159 1.65 2.55 -16.71
N CYS A 160 0.69 2.79 -15.83
CA CYS A 160 -0.05 4.06 -15.76
C CYS A 160 0.82 5.20 -15.24
N GLN A 161 1.77 4.88 -14.35
CA GLN A 161 2.62 5.84 -13.65
C GLN A 161 3.97 6.08 -14.34
N GLY A 162 4.28 5.40 -15.44
CA GLY A 162 5.55 5.56 -16.14
C GLY A 162 6.74 5.00 -15.36
N VAL A 163 6.50 4.01 -14.49
CA VAL A 163 7.55 3.30 -13.75
C VAL A 163 8.34 2.44 -14.73
N ASP A 164 9.66 2.44 -14.61
CA ASP A 164 10.54 1.55 -15.39
C ASP A 164 10.12 0.08 -15.14
N PRO A 165 9.79 -0.70 -16.20
CA PRO A 165 9.40 -2.10 -16.08
C PRO A 165 10.39 -2.96 -15.28
N ARG A 166 11.69 -2.62 -15.29
CA ARG A 166 12.72 -3.34 -14.52
C ARG A 166 12.49 -3.22 -13.01
N ARG A 167 11.96 -2.10 -12.53
CA ARG A 167 11.63 -1.91 -11.10
C ARG A 167 10.42 -2.75 -10.69
N ILE A 168 9.42 -2.82 -11.56
CA ILE A 168 8.24 -3.68 -11.35
C ILE A 168 8.69 -5.15 -11.31
N ALA A 169 9.54 -5.55 -12.25
CA ALA A 169 10.10 -6.90 -12.29
C ALA A 169 10.95 -7.23 -11.04
N ALA A 170 11.81 -6.30 -10.60
CA ALA A 170 12.59 -6.46 -9.38
C ALA A 170 11.69 -6.59 -8.13
N TYR A 171 10.63 -5.78 -8.06
CA TYR A 171 9.67 -5.86 -6.96
C TYR A 171 8.97 -7.22 -6.92
N ARG A 172 8.44 -7.66 -8.08
CA ARG A 172 7.77 -8.95 -8.23
C ARG A 172 8.69 -10.13 -7.94
N ALA A 173 9.95 -10.06 -8.35
CA ALA A 173 10.95 -11.09 -8.06
C ALA A 173 11.26 -11.20 -6.55
N GLY A 174 11.20 -10.10 -5.81
CA GLY A 174 11.39 -10.09 -4.36
C GLY A 174 10.16 -10.49 -3.54
N THR A 175 8.96 -10.49 -4.14
CA THR A 175 7.71 -10.81 -3.41
C THR A 175 7.73 -12.19 -2.74
N PRO A 176 8.17 -13.29 -3.40
CA PRO A 176 8.30 -14.59 -2.74
C PRO A 176 9.31 -14.59 -1.57
N VAL A 177 10.35 -13.75 -1.65
CA VAL A 177 11.37 -13.64 -0.60
C VAL A 177 10.77 -13.02 0.66
N VAL A 178 10.08 -11.89 0.54
CA VAL A 178 9.42 -11.25 1.70
C VAL A 178 8.26 -12.08 2.25
N ALA A 179 7.53 -12.81 1.40
CA ALA A 179 6.49 -13.75 1.83
C ALA A 179 7.07 -14.88 2.69
N LYS A 180 8.14 -15.53 2.20
CA LYS A 180 8.84 -16.56 2.97
C LYS A 180 9.45 -16.00 4.25
N LEU A 181 10.00 -14.79 4.21
CA LEU A 181 10.56 -14.13 5.40
C LEU A 181 9.49 -13.85 6.45
N ALA A 182 8.33 -13.36 6.02
CA ALA A 182 7.17 -13.11 6.87
C ALA A 182 6.58 -14.39 7.47
N GLY A 183 6.89 -15.56 6.92
CA GLY A 183 6.36 -16.85 7.38
C GLY A 183 4.88 -17.02 7.04
N VAL A 184 4.43 -16.42 5.93
CA VAL A 184 3.04 -16.59 5.47
C VAL A 184 2.76 -18.03 5.09
N ASP A 185 1.56 -18.50 5.40
CA ASP A 185 1.06 -19.78 4.92
C ASP A 185 0.60 -19.63 3.46
N PRO A 186 1.28 -20.25 2.48
CA PRO A 186 0.96 -20.08 1.06
C PRO A 186 -0.42 -20.64 0.68
N ASP A 187 -1.01 -21.52 1.49
CA ASP A 187 -2.36 -22.06 1.26
C ASP A 187 -3.47 -21.08 1.71
N ARG A 188 -3.10 -20.10 2.55
CA ARG A 188 -4.01 -19.10 3.11
C ARG A 188 -3.72 -17.68 2.64
N LEU A 189 -2.51 -17.39 2.18
CA LEU A 189 -2.14 -16.08 1.65
C LEU A 189 -1.35 -16.25 0.36
N GLY A 190 -1.93 -15.79 -0.74
CA GLY A 190 -1.34 -15.87 -2.07
C GLY A 190 -1.32 -14.54 -2.80
N PHE A 191 -0.59 -14.49 -3.91
CA PHE A 191 -0.52 -13.34 -4.80
C PHE A 191 -1.16 -13.67 -6.15
N HIS A 192 -1.88 -12.72 -6.73
CA HIS A 192 -2.42 -12.76 -8.08
C HIS A 192 -2.01 -11.47 -8.80
N SER A 193 -1.36 -11.55 -9.95
CA SER A 193 -0.91 -10.35 -10.67
C SER A 193 -2.07 -9.71 -11.43
N LEU A 194 -2.28 -8.41 -11.23
CA LEU A 194 -3.23 -7.67 -12.05
C LEU A 194 -2.74 -7.41 -13.49
N ASP A 195 -1.48 -7.76 -13.80
CA ASP A 195 -1.00 -7.80 -15.19
C ASP A 195 -1.83 -8.77 -16.04
N ASP A 196 -2.43 -9.79 -15.43
CA ASP A 196 -3.31 -10.76 -16.10
C ASP A 196 -4.51 -10.09 -16.77
N MET A 197 -4.93 -8.90 -16.32
CA MET A 197 -6.00 -8.13 -16.99
C MET A 197 -5.72 -7.88 -18.47
N VAL A 198 -4.44 -7.73 -18.84
CA VAL A 198 -4.01 -7.47 -20.22
C VAL A 198 -4.41 -8.61 -21.15
N THR A 199 -4.38 -9.85 -20.67
CA THR A 199 -4.68 -11.05 -21.45
C THR A 199 -6.10 -11.55 -21.20
N SER A 200 -6.66 -11.34 -20.01
CA SER A 200 -7.98 -11.85 -19.63
C SER A 200 -9.13 -10.95 -20.06
N ILE A 201 -8.93 -9.64 -20.19
CA ILE A 201 -9.96 -8.72 -20.66
C ILE A 201 -9.90 -8.65 -22.20
N PRO A 202 -10.97 -9.03 -22.92
CA PRO A 202 -10.97 -8.98 -24.37
C PRO A 202 -10.69 -7.57 -24.90
N ASN A 203 -9.74 -7.47 -25.84
CA ASN A 203 -9.29 -6.22 -26.45
C ASN A 203 -8.84 -5.16 -25.43
N PHE A 204 -8.19 -5.59 -24.34
CA PHE A 204 -7.78 -4.73 -23.24
C PHE A 204 -7.12 -3.41 -23.69
N GLU A 205 -6.08 -3.48 -24.52
CA GLU A 205 -5.32 -2.28 -24.92
C GLU A 205 -6.19 -1.27 -25.68
N ALA A 206 -7.01 -1.74 -26.63
CA ALA A 206 -7.91 -0.87 -27.40
C ALA A 206 -8.99 -0.24 -26.50
N ARG A 207 -9.57 -1.03 -25.58
CA ARG A 207 -10.57 -0.53 -24.63
C ARG A 207 -9.97 0.46 -23.63
N TRP A 208 -8.75 0.23 -23.17
CA TRP A 208 -8.08 1.11 -22.24
C TRP A 208 -7.70 2.44 -22.89
N ILE A 209 -7.22 2.44 -24.14
CA ILE A 209 -6.97 3.67 -24.92
C ILE A 209 -8.27 4.46 -25.11
N HIS A 210 -9.34 3.78 -25.55
CA HIS A 210 -10.64 4.42 -25.74
C HIS A 210 -11.17 5.05 -24.44
N GLU A 211 -11.05 4.34 -23.31
CA GLU A 211 -11.48 4.86 -22.02
C GLU A 211 -10.61 6.04 -21.54
N GLN A 212 -9.34 6.12 -21.94
CA GLN A 212 -8.51 7.31 -21.69
C GLN A 212 -8.98 8.52 -22.48
N GLU A 213 -9.33 8.34 -23.76
CA GLU A 213 -9.87 9.41 -24.60
C GLU A 213 -11.20 9.93 -24.04
N ARG A 214 -12.13 9.03 -23.71
CA ARG A 214 -13.40 9.35 -23.07
C ARG A 214 -13.22 10.15 -21.77
N MET A 215 -12.29 9.72 -20.91
CA MET A 215 -11.97 10.41 -19.65
C MET A 215 -11.41 11.83 -19.90
N ARG A 216 -10.60 12.03 -20.95
CA ARG A 216 -10.09 13.36 -21.34
C ARG A 216 -11.21 14.27 -21.80
N GLU A 217 -12.12 13.78 -22.63
CA GLU A 217 -13.28 14.54 -23.11
C GLU A 217 -14.18 14.98 -21.94
N LEU A 218 -14.54 14.07 -21.05
CA LEU A 218 -15.33 14.38 -19.86
C LEU A 218 -14.65 15.40 -18.95
N TRP A 219 -13.33 15.26 -18.75
CA TRP A 219 -12.58 16.24 -17.99
C TRP A 219 -12.63 17.62 -18.66
N GLN A 220 -12.42 17.71 -19.98
CA GLN A 220 -12.49 18.97 -20.74
C GLN A 220 -13.88 19.62 -20.67
N GLN A 221 -14.94 18.82 -20.73
CA GLN A 221 -16.33 19.27 -20.59
C GLN A 221 -16.69 19.73 -19.17
N GLY A 222 -15.84 19.45 -18.18
CA GLY A 222 -16.10 19.83 -16.79
C GLY A 222 -17.03 18.87 -16.06
N ASP A 223 -17.10 17.60 -16.48
CA ASP A 223 -17.91 16.59 -15.80
C ASP A 223 -17.63 16.56 -14.28
N PRO A 224 -18.63 16.73 -13.42
CA PRO A 224 -18.42 16.87 -11.98
C PRO A 224 -17.70 15.66 -11.35
N ALA A 225 -18.08 14.44 -11.74
CA ALA A 225 -17.51 13.22 -11.16
C ALA A 225 -16.04 13.02 -11.58
N VAL A 226 -15.72 13.32 -12.85
CA VAL A 226 -14.33 13.28 -13.34
C VAL A 226 -13.49 14.38 -12.70
N ARG A 227 -14.04 15.57 -12.45
CA ARG A 227 -13.33 16.66 -11.75
C ARG A 227 -13.04 16.33 -10.30
N GLU A 228 -13.97 15.72 -9.59
CA GLU A 228 -13.76 15.23 -8.22
C GLU A 228 -12.69 14.12 -8.17
N ALA A 229 -12.80 13.13 -9.07
CA ALA A 229 -11.80 12.08 -9.20
C ALA A 229 -10.41 12.64 -9.55
N TYR A 230 -10.35 13.68 -10.39
CA TYR A 230 -9.11 14.36 -10.75
C TYR A 230 -8.46 15.03 -9.54
N ALA A 231 -9.23 15.80 -8.77
CA ALA A 231 -8.72 16.50 -7.60
C ALA A 231 -8.07 15.55 -6.58
N THR A 232 -8.71 14.42 -6.31
CA THR A 232 -8.23 13.42 -5.36
C THR A 232 -7.05 12.61 -5.89
N THR A 233 -7.13 12.14 -7.14
CA THR A 233 -6.11 11.26 -7.74
C THR A 233 -4.82 12.01 -8.03
N VAL A 234 -4.89 13.22 -8.62
CA VAL A 234 -3.68 13.99 -8.97
C VAL A 234 -2.89 14.39 -7.73
N ALA A 235 -3.58 14.73 -6.63
CA ALA A 235 -2.90 15.03 -5.37
C ALA A 235 -2.01 13.86 -4.90
N ALA A 236 -2.54 12.64 -4.94
CA ALA A 236 -1.78 11.43 -4.62
C ALA A 236 -0.66 11.17 -5.66
N SER A 237 -0.98 11.23 -6.95
CA SER A 237 -0.06 10.94 -8.05
C SER A 237 1.20 11.81 -8.04
N ARG A 238 1.10 13.09 -7.64
CA ARG A 238 2.26 14.00 -7.53
C ARG A 238 3.43 13.45 -6.71
N THR A 239 3.13 12.63 -5.70
CA THR A 239 4.14 12.04 -4.82
C THR A 239 4.64 10.67 -5.30
N SER A 240 4.08 10.16 -6.39
CA SER A 240 4.44 8.88 -7.02
C SER A 240 4.98 9.04 -8.44
N VAL A 241 5.10 10.28 -8.94
CA VAL A 241 5.79 10.60 -10.19
C VAL A 241 7.24 10.09 -10.11
N PRO A 242 7.73 9.36 -11.14
CA PRO A 242 9.14 9.01 -11.26
C PRO A 242 10.02 10.25 -11.24
N THR A 243 10.89 10.36 -10.23
CA THR A 243 11.67 11.59 -9.96
C THR A 243 13.14 11.33 -9.62
N PHE A 244 13.67 10.13 -9.89
CA PHE A 244 15.07 9.80 -9.60
C PHE A 244 16.10 10.59 -10.40
N ASP A 245 15.71 11.21 -11.52
CA ASP A 245 16.61 12.04 -12.32
C ASP A 245 16.81 13.44 -11.73
N TYR A 246 16.06 13.80 -10.68
CA TYR A 246 16.21 15.07 -9.97
C TYR A 246 17.10 14.93 -8.74
N ASP A 247 17.89 15.97 -8.47
CA ASP A 247 18.59 16.10 -7.19
C ASP A 247 17.57 16.05 -6.03
N PRO A 248 17.72 15.13 -5.06
CA PRO A 248 16.74 14.97 -3.98
C PRO A 248 16.57 16.22 -3.10
N SER A 249 17.61 17.04 -2.92
CA SER A 249 17.53 18.28 -2.13
C SER A 249 16.69 19.33 -2.85
N VAL A 250 16.83 19.43 -4.17
CA VAL A 250 15.97 20.28 -5.01
C VAL A 250 14.53 19.75 -5.01
N LEU A 251 14.34 18.44 -5.12
CA LEU A 251 13.02 17.80 -5.12
C LEU A 251 12.27 18.03 -3.80
N ALA A 252 12.94 17.88 -2.65
CA ALA A 252 12.35 18.12 -1.33
C ALA A 252 11.84 19.57 -1.19
N ARG A 253 12.66 20.55 -1.62
CA ARG A 253 12.27 21.96 -1.68
C ARG A 253 11.12 22.20 -2.67
N ALA A 254 11.07 21.49 -3.79
CA ALA A 254 10.02 21.64 -4.78
C ALA A 254 8.64 21.21 -4.25
N TYR A 255 8.59 20.18 -3.38
CA TYR A 255 7.36 19.74 -2.70
C TYR A 255 6.89 20.71 -1.60
N ASP A 256 7.79 21.51 -1.03
CA ASP A 256 7.41 22.56 -0.07
C ASP A 256 6.74 23.73 -0.79
N ARG A 257 5.44 23.91 -0.55
CA ARG A 257 4.63 24.97 -1.17
C ARG A 257 5.03 26.39 -0.73
N GLU A 258 5.74 26.52 0.39
CA GLU A 258 6.19 27.81 0.93
C GLU A 258 7.43 28.34 0.18
N GLN A 259 8.15 27.48 -0.54
CA GLN A 259 9.32 27.89 -1.31
C GLN A 259 8.94 28.69 -2.57
N THR A 260 9.51 29.89 -2.69
CA THR A 260 9.26 30.83 -3.80
C THR A 260 10.38 30.86 -4.85
N ASP A 261 11.44 30.07 -4.65
CA ASP A 261 12.59 30.03 -5.56
C ASP A 261 12.16 29.62 -6.98
N SER A 262 12.45 30.53 -7.90
CA SER A 262 12.17 30.42 -9.32
C SER A 262 12.76 29.16 -9.98
N ALA A 263 13.88 28.64 -9.45
CA ALA A 263 14.54 27.44 -9.95
C ALA A 263 13.69 26.16 -9.73
N LEU A 264 12.80 26.15 -8.75
CA LEU A 264 11.94 25.00 -8.42
C LEU A 264 10.79 24.81 -9.42
N ARG A 265 10.51 25.83 -10.25
CA ARG A 265 9.40 25.79 -11.22
C ARG A 265 9.50 24.60 -12.18
N TYR A 266 10.70 24.29 -12.68
CA TYR A 266 10.87 23.18 -13.64
C TYR A 266 10.49 21.82 -13.04
N VAL A 267 10.87 21.57 -11.78
CA VAL A 267 10.53 20.33 -11.08
C VAL A 267 9.03 20.25 -10.82
N ARG A 268 8.43 21.35 -10.34
CA ARG A 268 6.98 21.44 -10.06
C ARG A 268 6.15 21.24 -11.34
N ASP A 269 6.52 21.91 -12.42
CA ASP A 269 5.86 21.78 -13.72
C ASP A 269 5.96 20.35 -14.26
N TYR A 270 7.11 19.69 -14.11
CA TYR A 270 7.28 18.30 -14.48
C TYR A 270 6.33 17.40 -13.68
N VAL A 271 6.36 17.50 -12.35
CA VAL A 271 5.50 16.71 -11.45
C VAL A 271 4.01 16.93 -11.78
N ASP A 272 3.59 18.18 -11.97
CA ASP A 272 2.20 18.51 -12.30
C ASP A 272 1.78 17.98 -13.67
N LYS A 273 2.62 18.14 -14.70
CA LYS A 273 2.34 17.64 -16.06
C LYS A 273 2.26 16.12 -16.09
N VAL A 274 3.17 15.43 -15.40
CA VAL A 274 3.18 13.97 -15.35
C VAL A 274 1.99 13.45 -14.54
N ALA A 275 1.73 13.99 -13.34
CA ALA A 275 0.57 13.60 -12.54
C ALA A 275 -0.76 13.81 -13.28
N HIS A 276 -0.91 14.92 -14.02
CA HIS A 276 -2.06 15.16 -14.88
C HIS A 276 -2.22 14.08 -15.96
N ARG A 277 -1.14 13.66 -16.62
CA ARG A 277 -1.18 12.60 -17.64
C ARG A 277 -1.51 11.23 -17.02
N GLN A 278 -0.89 10.91 -15.90
CA GLN A 278 -1.08 9.64 -15.17
C GLN A 278 -2.53 9.47 -14.71
N PHE A 279 -3.23 10.54 -14.35
CA PHE A 279 -4.64 10.51 -13.97
C PHE A 279 -5.50 9.73 -14.98
N PHE A 280 -5.40 10.06 -16.26
CA PHE A 280 -6.22 9.44 -17.30
C PHE A 280 -5.88 7.96 -17.44
N ALA A 281 -4.60 7.61 -17.55
CA ALA A 281 -4.16 6.23 -17.65
C ALA A 281 -4.65 5.38 -16.46
N TYR A 282 -4.43 5.88 -15.24
CA TYR A 282 -4.80 5.19 -14.01
C TYR A 282 -6.31 5.03 -13.85
N ARG A 283 -7.08 6.12 -13.99
CA ARG A 283 -8.54 6.07 -13.77
C ARG A 283 -9.25 5.26 -14.85
N SER A 284 -8.77 5.32 -16.09
CA SER A 284 -9.31 4.49 -17.16
C SER A 284 -9.02 3.00 -16.96
N LEU A 285 -7.86 2.65 -16.38
CA LEU A 285 -7.55 1.27 -16.01
C LEU A 285 -8.50 0.76 -14.92
N LEU A 286 -8.68 1.54 -13.85
CA LEU A 286 -9.61 1.18 -12.78
C LEU A 286 -11.05 1.06 -13.30
N SER A 287 -11.48 2.02 -14.12
CA SER A 287 -12.81 1.98 -14.71
C SER A 287 -12.99 0.74 -15.58
N LEU A 288 -12.00 0.39 -16.41
CA LEU A 288 -12.05 -0.80 -17.25
C LEU A 288 -12.16 -2.08 -16.41
N ARG A 289 -11.32 -2.23 -15.37
CA ARG A 289 -11.38 -3.36 -14.43
C ARG A 289 -12.75 -3.49 -13.79
N ASP A 290 -13.33 -2.37 -13.34
CA ASP A 290 -14.58 -2.35 -12.60
C ASP A 290 -15.77 -2.69 -13.52
N VAL A 291 -15.85 -2.10 -14.71
CA VAL A 291 -16.97 -2.35 -15.65
C VAL A 291 -16.94 -3.75 -16.27
N THR A 292 -15.79 -4.42 -16.29
CA THR A 292 -15.70 -5.82 -16.74
C THR A 292 -16.02 -6.81 -15.65
N GLY A 293 -16.23 -6.38 -14.40
CA GLY A 293 -16.44 -7.29 -13.27
C GLY A 293 -15.19 -8.11 -12.91
N TYR A 294 -14.00 -7.73 -13.39
CA TYR A 294 -12.80 -8.60 -13.36
C TYR A 294 -12.48 -9.12 -11.95
N LEU A 295 -12.55 -8.24 -10.94
CA LEU A 295 -12.28 -8.64 -9.56
C LEU A 295 -13.33 -9.58 -8.98
N HIS A 296 -14.60 -9.39 -9.36
CA HIS A 296 -15.69 -10.26 -8.93
C HIS A 296 -15.56 -11.64 -9.54
N ASP A 297 -15.23 -11.73 -10.83
CA ASP A 297 -15.04 -13.01 -11.52
C ASP A 297 -13.81 -13.74 -10.98
N LEU A 298 -12.74 -13.01 -10.65
CA LEU A 298 -11.51 -13.58 -10.10
C LEU A 298 -11.71 -14.17 -8.70
N ARG A 299 -12.44 -13.45 -7.83
CA ARG A 299 -12.76 -13.89 -6.46
C ARG A 299 -14.19 -13.50 -6.09
N PRO A 300 -15.18 -14.34 -6.47
CA PRO A 300 -16.58 -14.07 -6.19
C PRO A 300 -16.82 -13.89 -4.70
N HIS A 301 -17.57 -12.84 -4.36
CA HIS A 301 -17.97 -12.50 -2.98
C HIS A 301 -16.84 -12.19 -1.99
N ALA A 302 -15.58 -12.18 -2.41
CA ALA A 302 -14.47 -11.91 -1.51
C ALA A 302 -14.58 -10.53 -0.86
N LEU A 303 -14.31 -10.47 0.43
CA LEU A 303 -14.35 -9.22 1.20
C LEU A 303 -13.06 -8.42 0.93
N LYS A 304 -13.19 -7.10 0.80
CA LYS A 304 -12.05 -6.21 0.57
C LYS A 304 -11.28 -5.99 1.87
N LEU A 305 -10.13 -6.64 1.99
CA LEU A 305 -9.15 -6.45 3.06
C LEU A 305 -8.08 -5.49 2.55
N THR A 306 -8.01 -4.25 3.05
CA THR A 306 -7.22 -3.22 2.36
C THR A 306 -6.46 -2.28 3.29
N VAL A 307 -5.43 -1.65 2.76
CA VAL A 307 -4.73 -0.52 3.39
C VAL A 307 -5.27 0.84 2.88
N SER A 308 -6.49 0.87 2.34
CA SER A 308 -7.18 2.09 1.91
C SER A 308 -8.56 2.18 2.59
N PRO A 309 -8.65 2.92 3.70
CA PRO A 309 -9.86 2.99 4.50
C PRO A 309 -10.96 3.75 3.79
N LYS A 310 -12.08 3.06 3.59
CA LYS A 310 -13.32 3.57 3.01
C LYS A 310 -14.51 2.85 3.67
N PRO A 311 -15.71 3.43 3.69
CA PRO A 311 -16.90 2.82 4.29
C PRO A 311 -17.18 1.38 3.80
N GLU A 312 -16.89 1.11 2.53
CA GLU A 312 -17.17 -0.17 1.87
C GLU A 312 -16.05 -1.22 1.99
N ASN A 313 -15.03 -0.97 2.81
CA ASN A 313 -13.83 -1.80 2.96
C ASN A 313 -13.61 -2.24 4.41
N LEU A 314 -13.04 -3.43 4.60
CA LEU A 314 -12.43 -3.86 5.87
C LEU A 314 -10.97 -3.46 5.84
N ALA A 315 -10.66 -2.29 6.38
CA ALA A 315 -9.31 -1.75 6.31
C ALA A 315 -8.43 -2.20 7.48
N VAL A 316 -7.22 -2.64 7.14
CA VAL A 316 -6.23 -3.20 8.06
C VAL A 316 -5.04 -2.27 8.18
N LEU A 317 -4.54 -2.09 9.40
CA LEU A 317 -3.30 -1.36 9.64
C LEU A 317 -2.18 -2.02 8.83
N PRO A 318 -1.38 -1.28 8.06
CA PRO A 318 -0.38 -1.93 7.21
C PRO A 318 0.70 -2.63 8.01
N VAL A 319 1.23 -1.99 9.05
CA VAL A 319 2.34 -2.52 9.86
C VAL A 319 2.04 -2.39 11.34
N ASN A 320 1.66 -1.19 11.79
CA ASN A 320 1.30 -0.81 13.15
C ASN A 320 0.60 0.56 13.18
N GLY A 321 0.12 0.99 14.36
CA GLY A 321 -0.65 2.22 14.54
C GLY A 321 0.15 3.54 14.50
N TRP A 322 1.49 3.48 14.62
CA TRP A 322 2.35 4.66 14.65
C TRP A 322 3.07 4.94 13.32
N SER A 323 3.28 3.94 12.48
CA SER A 323 3.78 4.14 11.11
C SER A 323 2.72 4.88 10.28
N ARG A 324 3.12 5.98 9.65
CA ARG A 324 2.23 6.81 8.79
C ARG A 324 2.54 6.69 7.30
N VAL A 325 3.47 5.81 6.95
CA VAL A 325 3.92 5.57 5.59
C VAL A 325 3.70 4.10 5.26
N LEU A 326 3.23 3.82 4.06
CA LEU A 326 3.10 2.44 3.56
C LEU A 326 4.48 1.88 3.21
N PRO A 327 4.72 0.56 3.36
CA PRO A 327 6.03 -0.03 3.07
C PRO A 327 6.61 0.32 1.69
N TYR A 328 5.78 0.28 0.65
CA TYR A 328 6.21 0.61 -0.72
C TYR A 328 6.44 2.11 -0.97
N HIS A 329 6.19 2.96 0.03
CA HIS A 329 6.43 4.40 0.04
C HIS A 329 7.56 4.83 1.01
N GLY A 330 8.24 3.90 1.66
CA GLY A 330 9.22 4.20 2.70
C GLY A 330 10.32 3.15 2.82
N VAL A 331 11.04 3.23 3.93
CA VAL A 331 12.04 2.26 4.38
C VAL A 331 11.77 1.86 5.83
N PRO A 332 12.00 0.59 6.20
CA PRO A 332 11.79 0.12 7.56
C PRO A 332 12.99 0.47 8.45
N VAL A 333 12.71 1.03 9.63
CA VAL A 333 13.72 1.35 10.65
C VAL A 333 13.32 0.79 12.02
N LEU A 334 14.23 0.05 12.66
CA LEU A 334 14.10 -0.35 14.06
C LEU A 334 14.63 0.80 14.91
N THR A 335 13.74 1.49 15.62
CA THR A 335 14.11 2.68 16.40
C THR A 335 14.89 2.32 17.66
N ALA A 336 15.51 3.31 18.30
CA ALA A 336 16.18 3.14 19.58
C ALA A 336 15.25 2.67 20.71
N GLN A 337 13.93 2.85 20.56
CA GLN A 337 12.91 2.32 21.48
C GLN A 337 12.55 0.86 21.18
N GLY A 338 13.21 0.23 20.22
CA GLY A 338 12.99 -1.17 19.87
C GLY A 338 11.71 -1.43 19.09
N ARG A 339 11.16 -0.45 18.37
CA ARG A 339 9.95 -0.64 17.54
C ARG A 339 10.25 -0.40 16.06
N TRP A 340 9.53 -1.12 15.19
CA TRP A 340 9.61 -0.89 13.74
C TRP A 340 8.76 0.29 13.31
N GLU A 341 9.34 1.16 12.49
CA GLU A 341 8.65 2.27 11.83
C GLU A 341 8.90 2.20 10.32
N ILE A 342 7.93 2.66 9.52
CA ILE A 342 8.17 2.97 8.11
C ILE A 342 8.40 4.47 7.98
N ALA A 343 9.61 4.85 7.59
CA ALA A 343 10.05 6.23 7.45
C ALA A 343 10.30 6.58 5.98
N TYR A 344 10.31 7.87 5.66
CA TYR A 344 10.79 8.33 4.36
C TYR A 344 12.30 8.31 4.33
N PHE A 345 12.90 7.72 3.29
CA PHE A 345 14.35 7.66 3.11
C PHE A 345 15.01 9.05 3.23
N GLY A 346 14.38 10.08 2.65
CA GLY A 346 14.87 11.46 2.68
C GLY A 346 14.77 12.17 4.03
N ASP A 347 14.24 11.55 5.07
CA ASP A 347 14.15 12.09 6.44
C ASP A 347 14.80 11.17 7.48
N MET A 348 15.52 10.14 7.04
CA MET A 348 16.09 9.13 7.92
C MET A 348 17.10 9.68 8.95
N ALA A 349 17.70 10.84 8.70
CA ALA A 349 18.56 11.50 9.69
C ALA A 349 17.84 11.84 11.01
N ALA A 350 16.51 11.95 11.02
CA ALA A 350 15.71 12.15 12.23
C ALA A 350 15.84 10.98 13.22
N HIS A 351 16.26 9.80 12.76
CA HIS A 351 16.53 8.63 13.59
C HIS A 351 17.97 8.58 14.13
N GLY A 352 18.79 9.60 13.86
CA GLY A 352 20.21 9.63 14.25
C GLY A 352 21.09 8.73 13.38
N PRO A 353 22.30 8.37 13.82
CA PRO A 353 23.10 7.35 13.16
C PRO A 353 22.37 6.01 13.13
N VAL A 354 22.45 5.32 12.01
CA VAL A 354 21.83 4.00 11.81
C VAL A 354 22.85 2.99 11.31
N GLU A 355 22.61 1.73 11.62
CA GLU A 355 23.23 0.59 10.98
C GLU A 355 22.32 0.12 9.83
N ALA A 356 22.91 -0.15 8.67
CA ALA A 356 22.22 -0.74 7.54
C ALA A 356 22.18 -2.26 7.67
N LEU A 357 20.99 -2.84 7.57
CA LEU A 357 20.78 -4.29 7.66
C LEU A 357 20.55 -4.84 6.26
N HIS A 358 21.38 -5.79 5.83
CA HIS A 358 21.25 -6.48 4.54
C HIS A 358 20.72 -7.90 4.76
N LEU A 359 19.87 -8.37 3.85
CA LEU A 359 19.47 -9.77 3.80
C LEU A 359 20.49 -10.55 2.96
N ALA A 360 21.08 -11.60 3.53
CA ALA A 360 22.00 -12.47 2.83
C ALA A 360 21.36 -13.06 1.56
N GLY A 361 21.99 -12.83 0.41
CA GLY A 361 21.51 -13.29 -0.90
C GLY A 361 20.39 -12.45 -1.52
N ASP A 362 20.10 -11.25 -0.98
CA ASP A 362 19.21 -10.29 -1.62
C ASP A 362 19.80 -9.81 -2.96
N ALA A 363 18.94 -9.68 -3.97
CA ALA A 363 19.33 -9.24 -5.31
C ALA A 363 19.42 -7.71 -5.41
N ASP A 364 18.77 -6.98 -4.51
CA ASP A 364 18.88 -5.53 -4.39
C ASP A 364 20.02 -5.19 -3.42
N PRO A 365 21.08 -4.48 -3.86
CA PRO A 365 22.25 -4.22 -3.02
C PRO A 365 22.00 -3.18 -1.91
N ARG A 366 20.84 -2.50 -1.94
CA ARG A 366 20.48 -1.52 -0.92
C ARG A 366 20.18 -2.20 0.42
N PRO A 367 20.21 -1.47 1.55
CA PRO A 367 19.82 -2.03 2.84
C PRO A 367 18.40 -2.57 2.81
N PHE A 368 18.17 -3.76 3.37
CA PHE A 368 16.86 -4.39 3.52
C PHE A 368 16.06 -3.78 4.67
N ALA A 369 16.76 -3.21 5.66
CA ALA A 369 16.21 -2.40 6.73
C ALA A 369 17.31 -1.54 7.36
N TYR A 370 16.91 -0.69 8.30
CA TYR A 370 17.82 0.10 9.13
C TYR A 370 17.57 -0.17 10.61
N ARG A 371 18.61 -0.02 11.44
CA ARG A 371 18.50 -0.08 12.90
C ARG A 371 19.17 1.15 13.50
N ALA A 372 18.52 1.84 14.43
CA ALA A 372 19.14 2.95 15.15
C ALA A 372 20.41 2.45 15.87
N ALA A 373 21.54 3.12 15.65
CA ALA A 373 22.77 2.83 16.35
C ALA A 373 22.66 3.38 17.79
N THR A 374 23.03 2.56 18.77
CA THR A 374 23.10 2.95 20.18
C THR A 374 24.26 3.87 20.48
#